data_AF-M5U9T1-F1
#
_entry.id   AF-M5U9T1-F1
#
_cell.length_a   1.000
_cell.length_b   1.000
_cell.length_c   1.000
_cell.angle_alpha   90.00
_cell.angle_beta   90.00
_cell.angle_gamma   90.00
#
_symmetry.space_group_name_H-M   'P 1'
#
loop_
_entity.id
_entity.type
_entity.pdbx_description
1 polymer ?
#
loop_
_entity_poly.entity_id
_entity_poly.type
_entity_poly.pdbx_seq_one_letter_code
_entity_poly.pdbx_strand_id
1 'polypeptide(L)' 'MKKFAENVVAFLKEEDGPTAVEYAVMLALIIVTCLIAVQSVGTNASAKFQETADILA' A
#
# COMPACT_ATOMS: atom_id res chain seq x y z
N MET A 1 17.51 11.75 37.29
CA MET A 1 16.31 12.44 36.78
C MET A 1 16.59 13.30 35.55
N LYS A 2 17.63 14.15 35.53
CA LYS A 2 17.97 14.97 34.33
C LYS A 2 18.16 14.15 33.04
N LYS A 3 18.93 13.07 33.09
CA LYS A 3 19.12 12.13 31.96
C LYS A 3 17.82 11.52 31.41
N PHE A 4 16.83 11.27 32.27
CA PHE A 4 15.55 10.72 31.83
C PHE A 4 14.73 11.77 31.07
N ALA A 5 14.69 13.00 31.59
CA ALA A 5 14.05 14.13 30.91
C ALA A 5 14.74 14.45 29.57
N GLU A 6 16.07 14.38 29.51
CA GLU A 6 16.84 14.57 28.27
C GLU A 6 16.50 13.53 27.21
N ASN A 7 16.36 12.25 27.59
CA ASN A 7 15.98 11.18 26.67
C ASN A 7 14.54 11.33 26.16
N VAL A 8 13.60 11.75 27.02
CA VAL A 8 12.21 12.02 26.60
C VAL A 8 12.14 13.21 25.65
N VAL A 9 12.94 14.26 25.88
CA VAL A 9 13.03 15.41 24.98
C VAL A 9 13.70 15.04 23.65
N ALA A 10 14.70 14.16 23.66
CA ALA A 10 15.33 13.64 22.45
C ALA A 10 14.35 12.81 21.61
N PHE A 11 13.58 11.92 22.25
CA PHE A 11 12.54 11.13 21.61
C PHE A 11 11.40 11.99 21.02
N LEU A 12 10.99 13.06 21.71
CA LEU A 12 10.00 14.01 21.18
C LEU A 12 10.54 14.88 20.02
N LYS A 13 11.86 14.98 19.88
CA LYS A 13 12.54 15.64 18.75
C LYS A 13 12.90 14.66 17.61
N GLU A 14 12.62 13.38 17.80
CA GLU A 14 12.94 12.32 16.84
C GLU A 14 11.88 12.33 15.73
N GLU A 15 12.25 12.85 14.55
CA GLU A 15 11.38 12.93 13.38
C GLU A 15 11.41 11.65 12.51
N ASP A 16 12.08 10.60 13.00
CA ASP A 16 12.14 9.30 12.33
C ASP A 16 10.77 8.59 12.30
N GLY A 17 9.90 8.89 13.26
CA GLY A 17 8.51 8.38 13.29
C GLY A 17 7.65 8.89 12.11
N PRO A 18 7.52 10.21 11.91
CA PRO A 18 6.89 10.79 10.72
C PRO A 18 7.49 10.29 9.40
N THR A 19 8.82 10.22 9.33
CA THR A 19 9.55 9.77 8.13
C THR A 19 9.20 8.32 7.77
N ALA A 20 9.11 7.41 8.75
CA ALA A 20 8.68 6.03 8.50
C ALA A 20 7.25 5.93 7.95
N VAL A 21 6.35 6.81 8.40
CA VAL A 21 4.97 6.87 7.91
C VAL A 21 4.91 7.36 6.47
N GLU A 22 5.72 8.34 6.08
CA GLU A 22 5.78 8.85 4.70
C GLU A 22 6.16 7.75 3.70
N TYR A 23 7.24 7.00 3.99
CA TYR A 23 7.65 5.88 3.14
C TYR A 23 6.63 4.74 3.12
N ALA A 24 6.00 4.44 4.25
CA ALA A 24 4.96 3.41 4.32
C ALA A 24 3.73 3.78 3.47
N VAL A 25 3.29 5.04 3.52
CA VAL A 25 2.16 5.53 2.72
C VAL A 25 2.50 5.51 1.22
N MET A 26 3.71 5.92 0.84
CA MET A 26 4.14 5.84 -0.57
C MET A 26 4.10 4.39 -1.08
N LEU A 27 4.63 3.44 -0.31
CA LEU A 27 4.57 2.01 -0.66
C LEU A 27 3.13 1.47 -0.72
N ALA A 28 2.27 1.87 0.23
CA ALA A 28 0.88 1.45 0.25
C ALA A 28 0.12 1.90 -1.01
N LEU A 29 0.36 3.13 -1.49
CA LEU A 29 -0.25 3.65 -2.71
C LEU A 29 0.17 2.86 -3.95
N ILE A 30 1.44 2.45 -4.03
CA ILE A 30 1.94 1.61 -5.12
C ILE A 30 1.24 0.23 -5.09
N ILE A 31 1.20 -0.41 -3.92
CA ILE A 31 0.58 -1.73 -3.76
C ILE A 31 -0.91 -1.69 -4.14
N VAL A 32 -1.66 -0.71 -3.63
CA VAL A 32 -3.09 -0.55 -3.94
C VAL A 32 -3.31 -0.37 -5.43
N THR A 33 -2.48 0.43 -6.10
CA THR A 33 -2.58 0.65 -7.55
C THR A 33 -2.35 -0.65 -8.33
N CYS A 34 -1.35 -1.45 -7.94
CA CYS A 34 -1.09 -2.76 -8.53
C CYS A 34 -2.27 -3.72 -8.33
N LEU A 35 -2.87 -3.74 -7.13
CA LEU A 35 -4.03 -4.60 -6.84
C LEU A 35 -5.23 -4.24 -7.72
N ILE A 36 -5.53 -2.95 -7.88
CA ILE A 36 -6.61 -2.46 -8.75
C ILE A 36 -6.35 -2.86 -10.21
N ALA A 37 -5.11 -2.70 -10.69
CA ALA A 37 -4.73 -3.07 -12.05
C ALA A 37 -4.93 -4.57 -12.30
N VAL A 38 -4.44 -5.43 -11.40
CA VAL A 38 -4.61 -6.88 -11.50
C VAL A 38 -6.09 -7.28 -11.46
N GLN A 39 -6.88 -6.67 -10.58
CA GLN A 39 -8.31 -6.94 -10.48
C GLN A 39 -9.07 -6.56 -11.77
N SER A 40 -8.77 -5.40 -12.35
CA SER A 40 -9.36 -4.94 -13.60
C SER A 40 -9.03 -5.87 -14.76
N VAL A 41 -7.75 -6.24 -14.90
CA VAL A 41 -7.29 -7.17 -15.93
C VAL A 41 -7.96 -8.54 -15.76
N GLY A 42 -8.01 -9.07 -14.54
CA GLY A 42 -8.66 -10.34 -14.23
C GLY A 42 -10.14 -10.35 -14.60
N THR A 43 -10.87 -9.29 -14.23
CA THR A 43 -12.31 -9.16 -14.54
C THR A 43 -12.55 -9.15 -16.05
N ASN A 44 -11.76 -8.37 -16.79
CA ASN A 44 -11.87 -8.30 -18.25
C ASN A 44 -11.50 -9.62 -18.93
N ALA A 45 -10.46 -10.30 -18.44
CA ALA A 45 -10.06 -11.61 -18.94
C ALA A 45 -11.18 -12.64 -18.74
N SER A 46 -11.73 -12.73 -17.52
CA SER A 46 -12.85 -13.64 -17.22
C SER A 46 -14.07 -13.38 -18.11
N ALA A 47 -14.42 -12.11 -18.35
CA ALA A 47 -15.51 -11.76 -19.26
C ALA A 47 -15.26 -12.24 -20.69
N LYS A 48 -14.02 -12.10 -21.20
CA LYS A 48 -13.66 -12.57 -22.55
C LYS A 48 -13.63 -14.09 -22.69
N PHE A 49 -13.18 -14.79 -21.65
CA PHE A 49 -13.25 -16.25 -21.63
C PHE A 49 -14.70 -16.75 -21.59
N GLN A 50 -15.58 -16.10 -20.83
CA GLN A 50 -17.01 -16.45 -20.81
C GLN A 50 -17.67 -16.20 -22.17
N GLU A 51 -17.44 -15.03 -22.78
CA GLU A 51 -17.95 -14.72 -24.12
C GLU A 51 -17.53 -15.77 -25.15
N THR A 52 -16.27 -16.22 -25.09
CA THR A 52 -15.76 -17.27 -25.98
C THR A 52 -16.43 -18.61 -25.69
N ALA A 53 -16.61 -18.98 -24.42
CA ALA A 53 -17.29 -20.21 -24.04
C ALA A 53 -18.74 -20.24 -24.53
N ASP A 54 -19.45 -19.12 -24.42
CA ASP A 54 -20.84 -18.97 -24.87
C ASP A 54 -20.98 -19.09 -26.40
N ILE A 55 -19.98 -18.63 -27.16
CA ILE A 55 -19.95 -18.76 -28.64
C ILE A 55 -19.68 -20.22 -29.07
N LEU A 56 -18.91 -20.97 -28.29
CA LEU A 56 -18.57 -22.36 -28.60
C LEU A 56 -19.64 -23.38 -28.19
N ALA A 57 -20.57 -22.99 -27.31
CA ALA A 57 -21.69 -23.81 -26.87
C ALA A 57 -22.85 -23.80 -27.88
#